data_AF-A0A1F6SCP5-F1
#
_entry.id   AF-A0A1F6SCP5-F1
#
_cell.length_a   1.000
_cell.length_b   1.000
_cell.length_c   1.000
_cell.angle_alpha   90.00
_cell.angle_beta   90.00
_cell.angle_gamma   90.00
#
_symmetry.space_group_name_H-M   'P 1'
#
loop_
_entity.id
_entity.type
_entity.pdbx_description
1 polymer ?
#
loop_
_entity_poly.entity_id
_entity_poly.type
_entity_poly.pdbx_seq_one_letter_code
_entity_poly.pdbx_strand_id
1 'polypeptide(L)'
;MKDTFYFSHDHGARNDPKLQKVLMKLGQEGKGVYWDLIEMLYEQDGYLSLLDLELLAFTLRTTPDKIESLINDFDLFLKDDEKFWSKSVLIRLKLREEKRQVKITNGKKGGRPKQLTETKPSLNQEETEKKPTGFQDEALAFKTETEKNQSKGK
;
A
#
# COMPACT_ATOMS: atom_id res chain seq x y z
N MET A 1 -16.26 11.23 -14.74
CA MET A 1 -15.67 9.89 -14.96
C MET A 1 -16.41 8.94 -14.03
N LYS A 2 -16.82 7.75 -14.50
CA LYS A 2 -17.39 6.74 -13.60
C LYS A 2 -16.27 6.28 -12.67
N ASP A 3 -16.45 6.47 -11.37
CA ASP A 3 -15.58 5.83 -10.39
C ASP A 3 -15.71 4.32 -10.59
N THR A 4 -14.67 3.71 -11.15
CA THR A 4 -14.61 2.26 -11.31
C THR A 4 -14.05 1.73 -10.01
N PHE A 5 -14.89 1.06 -9.23
CA PHE A 5 -14.51 0.48 -7.95
C PHE A 5 -13.67 -0.79 -8.17
N TYR A 6 -12.40 -0.60 -8.54
CA TYR A 6 -11.43 -1.69 -8.61
C TYR A 6 -10.89 -1.98 -7.20
N PHE A 7 -11.00 -3.23 -6.76
CA PHE A 7 -10.29 -3.72 -5.59
C PHE A 7 -9.31 -4.82 -5.98
N SER A 8 -8.11 -4.76 -5.41
CA SER A 8 -7.11 -5.81 -5.58
C SER A 8 -7.53 -7.06 -4.82
N HIS A 9 -7.48 -8.21 -5.47
CA HIS A 9 -7.62 -9.52 -4.83
C HIS A 9 -6.36 -10.35 -5.03
N ASP A 10 -6.20 -11.39 -4.23
CA ASP A 10 -5.01 -12.23 -4.26
C ASP A 10 -4.95 -13.06 -5.54
N HIS A 11 -3.77 -13.10 -6.17
CA HIS A 11 -3.57 -13.87 -7.39
C HIS A 11 -3.80 -15.36 -7.10
N GLY A 12 -4.71 -15.99 -7.85
CA GLY A 12 -5.06 -17.39 -7.63
C GLY A 12 -6.04 -17.62 -6.48
N ALA A 13 -6.80 -16.61 -6.04
CA ALA A 13 -7.83 -16.76 -5.00
C ALA A 13 -8.78 -17.96 -5.23
N ARG A 14 -9.06 -18.32 -6.50
CA ARG A 14 -9.82 -19.54 -6.83
C ARG A 14 -9.24 -20.81 -6.18
N ASN A 15 -7.93 -20.91 -6.06
CA ASN A 15 -7.18 -22.06 -5.54
C ASN A 15 -6.79 -21.90 -4.07
N ASP A 16 -7.23 -20.84 -3.39
CA ASP A 16 -7.01 -20.66 -1.96
C ASP A 16 -7.62 -21.85 -1.17
N PRO A 17 -6.86 -22.51 -0.28
CA PRO A 17 -7.36 -23.65 0.49
C PRO A 17 -8.63 -23.36 1.31
N LYS A 18 -8.81 -22.15 1.83
CA LYS A 18 -10.02 -21.73 2.56
C LYS A 18 -11.22 -21.69 1.61
N LEU A 19 -11.04 -21.12 0.42
CA LEU A 19 -12.09 -21.11 -0.60
C LEU A 19 -12.35 -22.49 -1.22
N GLN A 20 -11.36 -23.38 -1.25
CA GLN A 20 -11.59 -24.79 -1.61
C GLN A 20 -12.47 -25.50 -0.57
N LYS A 21 -12.28 -25.23 0.73
CA LYS A 21 -13.18 -25.73 1.79
C LYS A 21 -14.60 -25.18 1.65
N VAL A 22 -14.77 -23.90 1.30
CA VAL A 22 -16.09 -23.33 0.98
C VAL A 22 -16.72 -24.08 -0.18
N LEU A 23 -15.99 -24.30 -1.27
CA LEU A 23 -16.51 -25.05 -2.41
C LEU A 23 -16.96 -26.46 -2.02
N MET A 24 -16.19 -27.13 -1.16
CA MET A 24 -16.50 -28.48 -0.68
C MET A 24 -17.79 -28.54 0.15
N LYS A 25 -18.03 -27.55 1.02
CA LYS A 25 -19.18 -27.54 1.96
C LYS A 25 -20.42 -26.82 1.44
N LEU A 26 -20.23 -25.70 0.75
CA LEU A 26 -21.28 -24.76 0.32
C LEU A 26 -21.39 -24.59 -1.20
N GLY A 27 -20.58 -25.31 -1.98
CA GLY A 27 -20.61 -25.27 -3.44
C GLY A 27 -20.13 -23.93 -4.03
N GLN A 28 -20.43 -23.72 -5.31
CA GLN A 28 -20.11 -22.45 -5.98
C GLN A 28 -20.94 -21.28 -5.44
N GLU A 29 -22.14 -21.56 -4.93
CA GLU A 29 -22.98 -20.56 -4.29
C GLU A 29 -22.25 -19.91 -3.10
N GLY A 30 -21.67 -20.72 -2.19
CA GLY A 30 -20.91 -20.19 -1.06
C GLY A 30 -19.71 -19.34 -1.48
N LYS A 31 -19.06 -19.66 -2.62
CA LYS A 31 -18.00 -18.82 -3.19
C LYS A 31 -18.55 -17.49 -3.70
N GLY A 32 -19.70 -17.50 -4.37
CA GLY A 32 -20.40 -16.29 -4.81
C GLY A 32 -20.73 -15.39 -3.63
N VAL A 33 -21.42 -15.92 -2.63
CA VAL A 33 -21.78 -15.19 -1.41
C VAL A 33 -20.55 -14.63 -0.69
N TYR A 34 -19.45 -15.39 -0.63
CA TYR A 34 -18.19 -14.85 -0.09
C TYR A 34 -17.72 -13.60 -0.84
N TRP A 35 -17.73 -13.62 -2.18
CA TRP A 35 -17.29 -12.46 -2.97
C TRP A 35 -18.24 -11.28 -2.81
N ASP A 36 -19.55 -11.52 -2.76
CA ASP A 36 -20.54 -10.47 -2.49
C ASP A 36 -20.27 -9.82 -1.12
N LEU A 37 -19.99 -10.61 -0.08
CA LEU A 37 -19.63 -10.09 1.24
C LEU A 37 -18.33 -9.26 1.21
N ILE A 38 -17.33 -9.66 0.41
CA ILE A 38 -16.09 -8.88 0.25
C ILE A 38 -16.39 -7.53 -0.40
N GLU A 39 -17.26 -7.48 -1.41
CA GLU A 39 -17.68 -6.24 -2.05
C GLU A 39 -18.42 -5.32 -1.07
N MET A 40 -19.40 -5.87 -0.33
CA MET A 40 -20.12 -5.14 0.71
C MET A 40 -19.20 -4.58 1.80
N LEU A 41 -18.15 -5.32 2.19
CA LEU A 41 -17.13 -4.80 3.11
C LEU A 41 -16.40 -3.60 2.51
N TYR A 42 -16.09 -3.56 1.22
CA TYR A 42 -15.50 -2.36 0.61
C TYR A 42 -16.47 -1.17 0.57
N GLU A 43 -17.76 -1.43 0.44
CA GLU A 43 -18.82 -0.40 0.44
C GLU A 43 -19.08 0.18 1.83
N GLN A 44 -18.86 -0.63 2.89
CA GLN A 44 -19.14 -0.28 4.29
C GLN A 44 -17.87 -0.10 5.14
N ASP A 45 -16.82 0.51 4.57
CA ASP A 45 -15.58 0.86 5.26
C ASP A 45 -14.88 -0.31 5.99
N GLY A 46 -15.14 -1.53 5.51
CA GLY A 46 -14.47 -2.76 5.93
C GLY A 46 -15.17 -3.56 7.02
N TYR A 47 -16.41 -3.20 7.40
CA TYR A 47 -17.15 -3.88 8.47
C TYR A 47 -18.60 -4.16 8.07
N LEU A 48 -19.10 -5.33 8.46
CA LEU A 48 -20.51 -5.71 8.34
C LEU A 48 -21.06 -6.12 9.71
N SER A 49 -22.33 -5.84 9.95
CA SER A 49 -23.03 -6.16 11.21
C SER A 49 -23.43 -7.63 11.29
N LEU A 50 -23.25 -8.24 12.46
CA LEU A 50 -23.77 -9.57 12.79
C LEU A 50 -25.26 -9.55 13.11
N LEU A 51 -25.83 -8.39 13.42
CA LEU A 51 -27.28 -8.25 13.65
C LEU A 51 -28.08 -8.30 12.35
N ASP A 52 -27.42 -8.09 11.21
CA ASP A 52 -28.06 -7.97 9.89
C ASP A 52 -28.01 -9.26 9.06
N LEU A 53 -27.70 -10.42 9.65
CA LEU A 53 -27.56 -11.69 8.90
C LEU A 53 -28.81 -12.06 8.08
N GLU A 54 -30.00 -11.83 8.62
CA GLU A 54 -31.27 -12.05 7.90
C GLU A 54 -31.41 -11.12 6.69
N LEU A 55 -31.03 -9.85 6.85
CA LEU A 55 -31.06 -8.86 5.77
C LEU A 55 -30.02 -9.18 4.68
N LEU A 56 -28.83 -9.59 5.08
CA LEU A 56 -27.78 -10.03 4.17
C LEU A 56 -28.24 -11.26 3.39
N ALA A 57 -28.84 -12.24 4.06
CA ALA A 57 -29.35 -13.45 3.41
C ALA A 57 -30.43 -13.14 2.37
N PHE A 58 -31.39 -12.27 2.72
CA PHE A 58 -32.41 -11.80 1.78
C PHE A 58 -31.81 -11.10 0.56
N THR A 59 -30.84 -10.21 0.79
CA THR A 59 -30.18 -9.40 -0.26
C THR A 59 -29.38 -10.29 -1.22
N LEU A 60 -28.59 -11.21 -0.66
CA LEU A 60 -27.70 -12.10 -1.41
C LEU A 60 -28.41 -13.36 -1.94
N ARG A 61 -29.74 -13.47 -1.71
CA ARG A 61 -30.56 -14.63 -2.12
C ARG A 61 -29.99 -15.96 -1.64
N THR A 62 -29.58 -15.99 -0.38
CA THR A 62 -29.02 -17.17 0.28
C THR A 62 -29.70 -17.38 1.64
N THR A 63 -29.13 -18.22 2.51
CA THR A 63 -29.66 -18.46 3.86
C THR A 63 -28.74 -17.87 4.94
N PRO A 64 -29.29 -17.43 6.09
CA PRO A 64 -28.48 -16.95 7.21
C PRO A 64 -27.41 -17.97 7.64
N ASP A 65 -27.78 -19.26 7.70
CA ASP A 65 -26.88 -20.36 8.04
C ASP A 65 -25.63 -20.44 7.15
N LYS A 66 -25.77 -20.14 5.84
CA LYS A 66 -24.64 -20.15 4.91
C LYS A 66 -23.70 -18.98 5.18
N ILE A 67 -24.25 -17.80 5.45
CA ILE A 67 -23.47 -16.61 5.81
C ILE A 67 -22.77 -16.84 7.15
N GLU A 68 -23.46 -17.41 8.13
CA GLU A 68 -22.89 -17.74 9.43
C GLU A 68 -21.76 -18.78 9.29
N SER A 69 -21.96 -19.81 8.48
CA SER A 69 -20.92 -20.80 8.16
C SER A 69 -19.71 -20.14 7.48
N LEU A 70 -19.93 -19.19 6.55
CA LEU A 70 -18.84 -18.44 5.92
C LEU A 70 -18.02 -17.64 6.94
N ILE A 71 -18.69 -17.00 7.90
CA ILE A 71 -18.06 -16.20 8.95
C ILE A 71 -17.25 -17.08 9.91
N ASN A 72 -17.79 -18.24 10.30
CA ASN A 72 -17.24 -19.03 11.42
C ASN A 72 -16.35 -20.22 11.01
N ASP A 73 -16.58 -20.85 9.86
CA ASP A 73 -16.04 -22.21 9.61
C ASP A 73 -14.78 -22.25 8.74
N PHE A 74 -14.46 -21.16 8.01
CA PHE A 74 -13.44 -21.19 6.96
C PHE A 74 -12.25 -20.27 7.18
N ASP A 75 -12.18 -19.59 8.33
CA ASP A 75 -11.11 -18.63 8.66
C ASP A 75 -10.99 -17.51 7.59
N LEU A 76 -12.13 -17.12 7.00
CA LEU A 76 -12.22 -16.05 5.99
C LEU A 76 -12.41 -14.67 6.62
N PHE A 77 -13.07 -14.64 7.78
CA PHE A 77 -13.45 -13.43 8.49
C PHE A 77 -12.97 -13.49 9.94
N LEU A 78 -12.76 -12.30 10.50
CA LEU A 78 -12.66 -12.06 11.94
C LEU A 78 -13.97 -11.42 12.39
N LYS A 79 -14.32 -11.59 13.67
CA LYS A 79 -15.50 -10.98 14.24
C LYS A 79 -15.30 -10.60 15.70
N ASP A 80 -16.10 -9.65 16.16
CA ASP A 80 -16.37 -9.38 17.57
C ASP A 80 -17.84 -9.72 17.88
N ASP A 81 -18.40 -9.14 18.94
CA ASP A 81 -19.78 -9.38 19.36
C ASP A 81 -20.82 -8.71 18.45
N GLU A 82 -20.43 -7.68 17.68
CA GLU A 82 -21.35 -6.86 16.89
C GLU A 82 -21.12 -6.99 15.37
N LYS A 83 -19.87 -7.20 14.94
CA LYS A 83 -19.44 -7.04 13.55
C LYS A 83 -18.45 -8.10 13.11
N PHE A 84 -18.33 -8.26 11.80
CA PHE A 84 -17.31 -9.09 11.17
C PHE A 84 -16.60 -8.35 10.03
N TRP A 85 -15.37 -8.77 9.72
CA TRP A 85 -14.52 -8.14 8.71
C TRP A 85 -13.49 -9.11 8.11
N SER A 86 -12.94 -8.76 6.95
CA SER A 86 -11.76 -9.42 6.39
C SER A 86 -10.50 -8.62 6.70
N LYS A 87 -9.49 -9.25 7.32
CA LYS A 87 -8.18 -8.64 7.59
C LYS A 87 -7.56 -8.05 6.30
N SER A 88 -7.73 -8.75 5.19
CA SER A 88 -7.16 -8.36 3.90
C SER A 88 -7.82 -7.10 3.33
N VAL A 89 -9.14 -6.95 3.52
CA VAL A 89 -9.91 -5.78 3.10
C VAL A 89 -9.49 -4.55 3.91
N LEU A 90 -9.40 -4.66 5.24
CA LEU A 90 -8.96 -3.56 6.10
C LEU A 90 -7.56 -3.05 5.75
N ILE A 91 -6.61 -3.95 5.49
CA ILE A 91 -5.25 -3.57 5.07
C ILE A 91 -5.29 -2.77 3.76
N ARG A 92 -6.08 -3.21 2.78
CA ARG A 92 -6.18 -2.55 1.47
C ARG A 92 -6.91 -1.20 1.56
N LEU A 93 -7.94 -1.10 2.38
CA LEU A 93 -8.63 0.17 2.66
C LEU A 93 -7.67 1.18 3.31
N LYS A 94 -6.91 0.76 4.32
CA LYS A 94 -5.89 1.60 4.96
C LYS A 94 -4.83 2.09 3.96
N LEU A 95 -4.29 1.19 3.15
CA LEU A 95 -3.28 1.54 2.14
C LEU A 95 -3.85 2.51 1.08
N ARG A 96 -5.11 2.33 0.68
CA ARG A 96 -5.81 3.23 -0.24
C ARG A 96 -5.93 4.64 0.36
N GLU A 97 -6.30 4.72 1.63
CA GLU A 97 -6.43 5.98 2.35
C GLU A 97 -5.08 6.70 2.49
N GLU A 98 -4.02 5.97 2.88
CA GLU A 98 -2.66 6.52 2.95
C GLU A 98 -2.22 7.12 1.61
N LYS A 99 -2.43 6.39 0.50
CA LYS A 99 -2.13 6.87 -0.85
C LYS A 99 -2.95 8.12 -1.21
N ARG A 100 -4.22 8.18 -0.81
CA ARG A 100 -5.08 9.34 -1.03
C ARG A 100 -4.54 10.56 -0.28
N GLN A 101 -4.12 10.40 0.98
CA GLN A 101 -3.54 11.49 1.77
C GLN A 101 -2.23 12.02 1.18
N VAL A 102 -1.34 11.13 0.70
CA VAL A 102 -0.12 11.53 0.01
C VAL A 102 -0.44 12.37 -1.24
N LYS A 103 -1.44 11.98 -2.03
CA LYS A 103 -1.86 12.76 -3.20
C LYS A 103 -2.42 14.13 -2.83
N ILE A 104 -3.25 14.20 -1.79
CA ILE A 104 -3.81 15.47 -1.29
C ILE A 104 -2.68 16.41 -0.85
N THR A 105 -1.73 15.91 -0.05
CA THR A 105 -0.61 16.72 0.44
C THR A 105 0.29 17.22 -0.70
N ASN A 106 0.58 16.38 -1.70
CA ASN A 106 1.35 16.78 -2.87
C ASN A 106 0.59 17.79 -3.76
N GLY A 107 -0.72 17.61 -3.94
CA GLY A 107 -1.56 18.57 -4.64
C GLY A 107 -1.56 19.94 -3.97
N LYS A 108 -1.68 19.98 -2.63
CA LYS A 108 -1.54 21.21 -1.85
C LYS A 108 -0.15 21.85 -2.00
N LYS A 109 0.92 21.06 -2.07
CA LYS A 109 2.29 21.55 -2.29
C LYS A 109 2.46 22.17 -3.69
N GLY A 110 1.96 21.51 -4.73
CA GLY A 110 2.09 21.94 -6.12
C GLY A 110 1.23 23.16 -6.49
N GLY A 111 0.10 23.36 -5.80
CA GLY A 111 -0.77 24.52 -6.02
C GLY A 111 -0.35 25.80 -5.28
N ARG A 112 0.74 25.79 -4.52
CA ARG A 112 1.23 27.02 -3.86
C ARG A 112 1.79 27.98 -4.90
N PRO A 113 1.47 29.29 -4.83
CA PRO A 113 2.06 30.28 -5.72
C PRO A 113 3.58 30.25 -5.54
N LYS A 114 4.33 30.17 -6.65
CA LYS A 114 5.78 30.37 -6.62
C LYS A 114 6.01 31.76 -6.06
N GLN A 115 6.72 31.87 -4.93
CA GLN A 115 7.25 33.15 -4.51
C GLN A 115 8.17 33.64 -5.65
N LEU A 116 7.84 34.80 -6.21
CA LEU A 116 8.72 35.52 -7.12
C LEU A 116 9.95 35.89 -6.30
N THR A 117 11.02 35.11 -6.39
CA THR A 117 12.32 35.54 -5.89
C THR A 117 12.75 36.69 -6.79
N GLU A 118 12.78 37.90 -6.26
CA GLU A 118 13.40 39.03 -6.93
C GLU A 118 14.88 38.70 -7.18
N THR A 119 15.20 38.29 -8.41
CA THR A 119 16.57 38.24 -8.90
C THR A 119 17.12 39.65 -8.89
N LYS A 120 17.94 39.99 -7.88
CA LYS A 120 18.84 41.15 -7.96
C LYS A 120 19.82 40.89 -9.11
N PRO A 121 19.92 41.77 -10.12
CA PRO A 121 20.93 41.63 -11.16
C PRO A 121 22.29 42.05 -10.60
N SER A 122 23.25 41.13 -10.46
CA SER A 122 24.65 41.52 -10.32
C SER A 122 25.25 41.62 -11.73
N LEU A 123 25.41 42.85 -12.20
CA LEU A 123 26.21 43.18 -13.37
C LEU A 123 27.67 42.76 -13.16
N ASN A 124 28.22 42.14 -14.19
CA ASN A 124 29.57 41.61 -14.26
C ASN A 124 30.44 42.57 -15.08
N GLN A 125 31.41 43.26 -14.48
CA GLN A 125 32.57 43.96 -15.11
C GLN A 125 33.61 44.13 -13.98
N GLU A 126 34.91 43.88 -14.08
CA GLU A 126 35.83 43.70 -15.21
C GLU A 126 37.11 43.02 -14.68
N GLU A 127 37.73 42.23 -15.54
CA GLU A 127 39.09 41.69 -15.42
C GLU A 127 40.12 42.83 -15.38
N THR A 128 41.06 42.82 -14.43
CA THR A 128 42.40 43.34 -14.69
C THR A 128 43.45 42.40 -14.09
N GLU A 129 44.17 41.75 -14.99
CA GLU A 129 45.37 40.96 -14.74
C GLU A 129 46.49 41.81 -14.12
N LYS A 130 47.15 41.29 -13.08
CA LYS A 130 48.62 41.42 -12.89
C LYS A 130 49.20 40.18 -12.18
N LYS A 131 49.94 39.37 -12.92
CA LYS A 131 51.08 38.54 -12.45
C LYS A 131 52.39 39.30 -12.76
N PRO A 132 53.60 38.88 -12.32
CA PRO A 132 54.06 37.60 -11.75
C PRO A 132 54.82 37.80 -10.41
N THR A 133 55.28 36.81 -9.65
CA THR A 133 56.41 35.86 -9.84
C THR A 133 56.39 34.94 -8.60
N GLY A 134 56.38 33.61 -8.71
CA GLY A 134 57.53 32.75 -8.99
C GLY A 134 58.01 32.12 -7.68
N PHE A 135 57.88 30.79 -7.53
CA PHE A 135 58.87 29.89 -6.94
C PHE A 135 58.40 28.44 -7.14
N GLN A 136 59.36 27.61 -7.53
CA GLN A 136 59.26 26.27 -8.09
C GLN A 136 59.23 25.18 -7.01
N ASP A 137 58.65 24.03 -7.40
CA ASP A 137 58.96 22.63 -7.05
C ASP A 137 58.97 22.25 -5.54
N GLU A 138 58.52 21.08 -5.08
CA GLU A 138 58.71 19.75 -5.60
C GLU A 138 57.55 18.82 -5.20
N ALA A 139 57.36 17.80 -6.03
CA ALA A 139 56.59 16.61 -5.75
C ALA A 139 57.20 15.81 -4.59
N LEU A 140 56.35 15.16 -3.78
CA LEU A 140 56.65 13.79 -3.37
C LEU A 140 55.37 12.98 -3.21
N ALA A 141 55.20 12.06 -4.16
CA ALA A 141 54.26 10.97 -4.11
C ALA A 141 54.71 9.95 -3.04
N PHE A 142 53.75 9.34 -2.33
CA PHE A 142 53.91 7.94 -1.96
C PHE A 142 52.56 7.21 -2.07
N LYS A 143 52.56 6.25 -2.96
CA LYS A 143 51.50 5.28 -3.26
C LYS A 143 51.55 4.14 -2.24
N THR A 144 50.39 3.51 -2.01
CA THR A 144 50.14 2.05 -1.92
C THR A 144 51.01 1.23 -0.93
N GLU A 145 50.46 0.32 -0.12
CA GLU A 145 50.01 -1.01 -0.57
C GLU A 145 49.47 -1.87 0.59
N THR A 146 48.55 -2.77 0.22
CA THR A 146 48.43 -4.20 0.64
C THR A 146 48.16 -4.56 2.11
N GLU A 147 46.99 -5.13 2.42
CA GLU A 147 46.60 -6.56 2.33
C GLU A 147 47.07 -7.45 3.50
N LYS A 148 46.14 -8.33 3.90
CA LYS A 148 46.29 -9.60 4.64
C LYS A 148 46.57 -9.56 6.14
N ASN A 149 45.55 -9.96 6.90
CA ASN A 149 45.60 -11.35 7.41
C ASN A 149 44.20 -11.94 7.62
N GLN A 150 43.89 -12.96 6.82
CA GLN A 150 42.96 -14.02 7.14
C GLN A 150 43.60 -14.98 8.16
N SER A 151 42.73 -15.81 8.79
CA SER A 151 43.02 -17.10 9.44
C SER A 151 43.72 -17.01 10.80
N LYS A 152 43.39 -17.79 11.82
CA LYS A 152 42.55 -18.98 12.08
C LYS A 152 42.47 -19.03 13.63
N GLY A 153 41.39 -19.38 14.30
CA GLY A 153 40.67 -20.64 14.22
C GLY A 153 40.83 -21.39 15.54
N LYS A 154 39.72 -21.69 16.21
CA LYS A 154 39.41 -22.97 16.88
C LYS A 154 38.00 -22.90 17.47
#